data_AF-A0A7Y2JK57-F1
#
_entry.id   AF-A0A7Y2JK57-F1
#
_cell.length_a   1.000
_cell.length_b   1.000
_cell.length_c   1.000
_cell.angle_alpha   90.00
_cell.angle_beta   90.00
_cell.angle_gamma   90.00
#
_symmetry.space_group_name_H-M   'P 1'
#
loop_
_entity.id
_entity.type
_entity.pdbx_description
1 polymer ?
#
loop_
_entity_poly.entity_id
_entity_poly.type
_entity_poly.pdbx_seq_one_letter_code
_entity_poly.pdbx_strand_id
1 'polypeptide(L)'
;CVFAPALVCFAWMTILGGTAIDLELTGGADGAIIGASNTAKLFVTLGEMISGGFLSAVTIMCVVLILTFLVTSADSGILVMNTIMSGGDQEVGNRHKIVWGVILTAVIGTLLIAGKSGGEDPMNALRNAMIIGALPFTMVMGLMCVALAKALYRDGQREKAATLAATPAE
;
A
#
# COMPACT_ATOMS: atom_id res chain seq x y z
N CYS A 1 -17.68 -0.78 2.33
CA CYS A 1 -17.42 -0.11 3.62
C CYS A 1 -16.16 0.77 3.53
N VAL A 2 -16.25 1.96 2.94
CA VAL A 2 -15.07 2.84 2.70
C VAL A 2 -14.69 3.67 3.93
N PHE A 3 -15.64 3.90 4.86
CA PHE A 3 -15.44 4.74 6.03
C PHE A 3 -14.46 4.17 7.05
N ALA A 4 -14.44 2.84 7.24
CA ALA A 4 -13.57 2.20 8.23
C ALA A 4 -12.07 2.45 7.96
N PRO A 5 -11.51 2.15 6.77
CA PRO A 5 -10.10 2.44 6.49
C PRO A 5 -9.81 3.96 6.49
N ALA A 6 -10.74 4.79 6.02
CA ALA A 6 -10.57 6.24 6.02
C ALA A 6 -10.41 6.83 7.44
N LEU A 7 -11.22 6.38 8.40
CA LEU A 7 -11.13 6.82 9.80
C LEU A 7 -9.83 6.37 10.46
N VAL A 8 -9.36 5.15 10.16
CA VAL A 8 -8.07 4.65 10.68
C VAL A 8 -6.91 5.48 10.14
N CYS A 9 -6.87 5.76 8.83
CA CYS A 9 -5.86 6.63 8.24
C CYS A 9 -5.90 8.04 8.85
N PHE A 10 -7.10 8.59 9.05
CA PHE A 10 -7.26 9.90 9.68
C PHE A 10 -6.69 9.91 11.10
N ALA A 11 -7.06 8.93 11.93
CA ALA A 11 -6.56 8.81 13.30
C ALA A 11 -5.03 8.65 13.35
N TRP A 12 -4.45 7.86 12.43
CA TRP A 12 -3.00 7.68 12.35
C TRP A 12 -2.27 8.99 12.02
N MET A 13 -2.77 9.73 11.02
CA MET A 13 -2.16 10.99 10.59
C MET A 13 -2.29 12.09 11.65
N THR A 14 -3.40 12.14 12.37
CA THR A 14 -3.58 13.14 13.44
C THR A 14 -2.76 12.82 14.67
N ILE A 15 -2.71 11.55 15.11
CA ILE A 15 -1.96 11.16 16.32
C ILE A 15 -0.46 11.26 16.08
N LEU A 16 0.09 10.65 15.03
CA LEU A 16 1.55 10.64 14.82
C LEU A 16 2.03 11.84 14.02
N GLY A 17 1.34 12.19 12.94
CA GLY A 17 1.71 13.33 12.10
C GLY A 17 1.47 14.66 12.79
N GLY A 18 0.32 14.81 13.46
CA GLY A 18 0.01 16.01 14.26
C GLY A 18 1.01 16.22 15.39
N THR A 19 1.35 15.16 16.14
CA THR A 19 2.32 15.27 17.24
C THR A 19 3.74 15.58 16.73
N ALA A 20 4.16 15.00 15.60
CA ALA A 20 5.45 15.33 14.99
C ALA A 20 5.56 16.83 14.63
N ILE A 21 4.48 17.38 14.06
CA ILE A 21 4.41 18.82 13.71
C ILE A 21 4.41 19.67 14.98
N ASP A 22 3.65 19.30 16.00
CA ASP A 22 3.56 20.04 17.26
C ASP A 22 4.91 20.09 18.01
N LEU A 23 5.64 18.98 18.05
CA LEU A 23 6.98 18.90 18.65
C LEU A 23 8.01 19.77 17.93
N GLU A 24 7.93 19.84 16.61
CA GLU A 24 8.81 20.65 15.79
C GLU A 24 8.50 22.14 15.94
N LEU A 25 7.22 22.52 15.94
CA LEU A 25 6.78 23.92 16.08
C LEU A 25 6.99 24.49 17.50
N THR A 26 6.85 23.66 18.52
CA THR A 26 7.06 24.05 19.92
C THR A 26 8.57 24.13 20.27
N GLY A 27 9.45 23.72 19.34
CA GLY A 27 10.90 23.70 19.54
C GLY A 27 11.40 22.53 20.40
N GLY A 28 10.54 21.55 20.69
CA GLY A 28 10.91 20.35 21.44
C GLY A 28 11.84 19.42 20.65
N ALA A 29 11.72 19.40 19.32
CA ALA A 29 12.56 18.61 18.45
C ALA A 29 13.76 19.37 17.84
N ASP A 30 13.78 20.71 17.92
CA ASP A 30 14.87 21.59 17.42
C ASP A 30 15.44 21.20 16.03
N GLY A 31 14.58 20.92 15.05
CA GLY A 31 14.99 20.53 13.70
C GLY A 31 15.32 19.04 13.52
N ALA A 32 15.29 18.23 14.58
CA ALA A 32 15.64 16.82 14.51
C ALA A 32 14.69 16.01 13.62
N ILE A 33 13.38 16.30 13.62
CA ILE A 33 12.40 15.57 12.81
C ILE A 33 12.49 16.03 11.34
N ILE A 34 12.68 17.32 11.10
CA ILE A 34 12.85 17.86 9.74
C ILE A 34 14.15 17.34 9.10
N GLY A 35 15.25 17.33 9.85
CA GLY A 35 16.57 16.89 9.41
C GLY A 35 16.72 15.37 9.26
N ALA A 36 15.80 14.59 9.83
CA ALA A 36 15.80 13.14 9.71
C ALA A 36 15.44 12.66 8.29
N SER A 37 16.03 11.54 7.87
CA SER A 37 15.62 10.87 6.64
C SER A 37 14.15 10.42 6.73
N ASN A 38 13.44 10.39 5.59
CA ASN A 38 12.02 10.02 5.57
C ASN A 38 11.71 8.67 6.24
N THR A 39 12.66 7.72 6.21
CA THR A 39 12.52 6.41 6.87
C THR A 39 12.72 6.49 8.38
N ALA A 40 13.51 7.45 8.87
CA ALA A 40 13.84 7.61 10.28
C ALA A 40 12.85 8.52 11.03
N LYS A 41 12.09 9.38 10.34
CA LYS A 41 11.19 10.38 10.95
C LYS A 41 10.23 9.81 11.99
N LEU A 42 9.67 8.62 11.76
CA LEU A 42 8.78 7.96 12.73
C LEU A 42 9.53 7.64 14.03
N PHE A 43 10.73 7.08 13.93
CA PHE A 43 11.53 6.69 15.09
C PHE A 43 12.10 7.90 15.82
N VAL A 44 12.49 8.95 15.10
CA VAL A 44 12.95 10.21 15.69
C VAL A 44 11.80 10.90 16.44
N THR A 45 10.60 10.96 15.84
CA THR A 45 9.42 11.51 16.52
C THR A 45 9.10 10.73 17.80
N LEU A 46 9.14 9.40 17.76
CA LEU A 46 8.94 8.57 18.95
C LEU A 46 10.02 8.80 20.02
N GLY A 47 11.26 9.03 19.61
CA GLY A 47 12.37 9.36 20.50
C GLY A 47 12.18 10.69 21.24
N GLU A 48 11.60 11.69 20.59
CA GLU A 48 11.25 12.96 21.22
C GLU A 48 10.01 12.87 22.13
N MET A 49 9.08 11.97 21.82
CA MET A 49 7.86 11.76 22.63
C MET A 49 8.11 10.92 23.89
N ILE A 50 9.02 9.95 23.81
CA ILE A 50 9.17 8.90 24.82
C ILE A 50 10.65 8.72 25.14
N SER A 51 11.00 8.84 26.42
CA SER A 51 12.35 8.60 26.91
C SER A 51 12.47 7.30 27.73
N GLY A 52 13.68 6.73 27.78
CA GLY A 52 14.02 5.58 28.64
C GLY A 52 13.70 4.20 28.06
N GLY A 53 13.63 3.18 28.92
CA GLY A 53 13.47 1.77 28.52
C GLY A 53 12.17 1.46 27.76
N PHE A 54 11.14 2.31 27.92
CA PHE A 54 9.87 2.18 27.20
C PHE A 54 10.01 2.49 25.70
N LEU A 55 10.90 3.42 25.32
CA LEU A 55 11.18 3.74 23.91
C LEU A 55 11.72 2.51 23.16
N SER A 56 12.62 1.75 23.80
CA SER A 56 13.19 0.54 23.20
C SER A 56 12.11 -0.51 22.92
N ALA A 57 11.19 -0.73 23.88
CA ALA A 57 10.07 -1.66 23.71
C ALA A 57 9.14 -1.24 22.56
N VAL A 58 8.78 0.06 22.49
CA VAL A 58 7.92 0.59 21.41
C VAL A 58 8.61 0.51 20.06
N THR A 59 9.90 0.84 19.99
CA THR A 59 10.70 0.76 18.74
C THR A 59 10.76 -0.67 18.22
N ILE A 60 11.04 -1.65 19.09
CA ILE A 60 11.04 -3.07 18.74
C ILE A 60 9.66 -3.49 18.25
N MET A 61 8.60 -3.11 18.96
CA MET A 61 7.22 -3.38 18.55
C MET A 61 6.91 -2.81 17.15
N CYS A 62 7.28 -1.56 16.87
CA CYS A 62 7.11 -0.94 15.56
C CYS A 62 7.84 -1.71 14.46
N VAL A 63 9.08 -2.14 14.70
CA VAL A 63 9.84 -2.95 13.73
C VAL A 63 9.13 -4.28 13.45
N VAL A 64 8.67 -4.98 14.49
CA VAL A 64 7.92 -6.24 14.31
C VAL A 64 6.62 -6.02 13.52
N LEU A 65 5.88 -4.94 13.82
CA LEU A 65 4.66 -4.59 13.08
C LEU A 65 4.96 -4.31 11.61
N ILE A 66 5.96 -3.50 11.30
CA ILE A 66 6.36 -3.19 9.92
C ILE A 66 6.75 -4.47 9.18
N LEU A 67 7.55 -5.35 9.81
CA LEU A 67 7.93 -6.63 9.22
C LEU A 67 6.72 -7.54 8.97
N THR A 68 5.79 -7.61 9.93
CA THR A 68 4.58 -8.42 9.79
C THR A 68 3.70 -7.90 8.65
N PHE A 69 3.46 -6.58 8.59
CA PHE A 69 2.72 -5.96 7.48
C PHE A 69 3.37 -6.19 6.13
N LEU A 70 4.71 -6.11 6.05
CA LEU A 70 5.45 -6.40 4.83
C LEU A 70 5.26 -7.85 4.39
N VAL A 71 5.40 -8.82 5.29
CA VAL A 71 5.23 -10.25 4.98
C VAL A 71 3.79 -10.57 4.56
N THR A 72 2.80 -10.07 5.30
CA THR A 72 1.38 -10.29 4.99
C THR A 72 0.97 -9.64 3.66
N SER A 73 1.48 -8.43 3.37
CA SER A 73 1.24 -7.75 2.09
C SER A 73 1.88 -8.50 0.91
N ALA A 74 3.12 -8.98 1.08
CA ALA A 74 3.82 -9.75 0.06
C ALA A 74 3.11 -11.09 -0.23
N ASP A 75 2.69 -11.84 0.79
CA ASP A 75 1.97 -13.11 0.59
C ASP A 75 0.64 -12.90 -0.15
N SER A 76 -0.11 -11.86 0.20
CA SER A 76 -1.35 -11.49 -0.49
C SER A 76 -1.11 -11.11 -1.96
N GLY A 77 -0.04 -10.36 -2.24
CA GLY A 77 0.33 -9.96 -3.60
C GLY A 77 0.75 -11.13 -4.48
N ILE A 78 1.56 -12.05 -3.94
CA ILE A 78 1.98 -13.27 -4.64
C ILE A 78 0.77 -14.16 -4.93
N LEU A 79 -0.17 -14.28 -3.99
CA LEU A 79 -1.40 -15.04 -4.21
C LEU A 79 -2.21 -14.48 -5.39
N VAL A 80 -2.43 -13.17 -5.45
CA VAL A 80 -3.18 -12.54 -6.56
C VAL A 80 -2.47 -12.72 -7.90
N MET A 81 -1.15 -12.47 -7.95
CA MET A 81 -0.35 -12.66 -9.18
C MET A 81 -0.51 -14.08 -9.72
N ASN A 82 -0.46 -15.04 -8.82
CA ASN A 82 -0.50 -16.45 -9.15
C ASN A 82 -1.88 -16.90 -9.62
N THR A 83 -2.95 -16.43 -9.00
CA THR A 83 -4.32 -16.66 -9.48
C THR A 83 -4.51 -16.12 -10.91
N ILE A 84 -3.91 -14.97 -11.24
CA ILE A 84 -3.95 -14.43 -12.61
C ILE A 84 -3.19 -15.33 -13.59
N MET A 85 -2.01 -15.83 -13.21
CA MET A 85 -1.16 -16.69 -14.07
C MET A 85 -1.75 -18.09 -14.29
N SER A 86 -2.42 -18.65 -13.28
CA SER A 86 -3.08 -19.95 -13.35
C SER A 86 -4.48 -19.90 -14.01
N GLY A 87 -4.86 -18.77 -14.61
CA GLY A 87 -6.15 -18.62 -15.29
C GLY A 87 -7.36 -18.65 -14.34
N GLY A 88 -7.15 -18.37 -13.05
CA GLY A 88 -8.19 -18.40 -12.01
C GLY A 88 -8.14 -19.60 -11.08
N ASP A 89 -7.21 -20.55 -11.29
CA ASP A 89 -7.04 -21.69 -10.38
C ASP A 89 -6.37 -21.27 -9.07
N GLN A 90 -6.90 -21.76 -7.95
CA GLN A 90 -6.52 -21.40 -6.58
C GLN A 90 -5.50 -22.38 -5.98
N GLU A 91 -5.32 -23.57 -6.58
CA GLU A 91 -4.37 -24.56 -6.09
C GLU A 91 -2.97 -24.28 -6.60
N VAL A 92 -2.17 -23.59 -5.79
CA VAL A 92 -0.77 -23.38 -6.16
C VAL A 92 0.19 -23.76 -5.06
N GLY A 93 1.14 -24.62 -5.44
CA GLY A 93 2.13 -25.18 -4.53
C GLY A 93 3.05 -24.11 -3.92
N ASN A 94 3.38 -24.30 -2.64
CA ASN A 94 4.24 -23.42 -1.83
C ASN A 94 5.59 -23.07 -2.50
N ARG A 95 6.08 -23.91 -3.43
CA ARG A 95 7.32 -23.66 -4.19
C ARG A 95 7.24 -22.40 -5.05
N HIS A 96 6.08 -22.12 -5.65
CA HIS A 96 5.90 -20.94 -6.50
C HIS A 96 5.96 -19.65 -5.69
N LYS A 97 5.39 -19.65 -4.48
CA LYS A 97 5.44 -18.50 -3.57
C LYS A 97 6.87 -18.12 -3.19
N ILE A 98 7.70 -19.11 -2.88
CA ILE A 98 9.10 -18.89 -2.48
C ILE A 98 9.91 -18.32 -3.66
N VAL A 99 9.73 -18.85 -4.87
CA VAL A 99 10.42 -18.36 -6.07
C VAL A 99 10.09 -16.88 -6.34
N TRP A 100 8.80 -16.51 -6.30
CA TRP A 100 8.40 -15.12 -6.48
C TRP A 100 8.87 -14.20 -5.35
N GLY A 101 8.85 -14.66 -4.10
CA GLY A 101 9.40 -13.91 -2.98
C GLY A 101 10.90 -13.60 -3.14
N VAL A 102 11.69 -14.56 -3.63
CA VAL A 102 13.12 -14.36 -3.92
C VAL A 102 13.31 -13.39 -5.07
N ILE A 103 12.55 -13.51 -6.15
CA ILE A 103 12.61 -12.59 -7.30
C ILE A 103 12.28 -11.16 -6.86
N LEU A 104 11.20 -10.96 -6.10
CA LEU A 104 10.82 -9.65 -5.57
C LEU A 104 11.93 -9.05 -4.69
N THR A 105 12.52 -9.84 -3.81
CA THR A 105 13.62 -9.40 -2.95
C THR A 105 14.85 -9.01 -3.78
N ALA A 106 15.18 -9.78 -4.82
CA ALA A 106 16.29 -9.48 -5.72
C ALA A 106 16.06 -8.19 -6.52
N VAL A 107 14.84 -7.97 -7.01
CA VAL A 107 14.44 -6.74 -7.71
C VAL A 107 14.56 -5.53 -6.78
N ILE A 108 14.04 -5.62 -5.55
CA ILE A 108 14.18 -4.55 -4.56
C ILE A 108 15.66 -4.29 -4.23
N GLY A 109 16.44 -5.34 -4.00
CA GLY A 109 17.87 -5.22 -3.71
C GLY A 109 18.64 -4.53 -4.83
N THR A 110 18.38 -4.91 -6.09
CA THR A 110 19.00 -4.27 -7.26
C THR A 110 18.57 -2.81 -7.44
N LEU A 111 17.30 -2.47 -7.22
CA LEU A 111 16.80 -1.08 -7.25
C LEU A 111 17.46 -0.20 -6.18
N LEU A 112 17.65 -0.73 -4.96
CA LEU A 112 18.33 -0.01 -3.89
C LEU A 112 19.82 0.23 -4.19
N ILE A 113 20.50 -0.76 -4.78
CA ILE A 113 21.90 -0.62 -5.21
C ILE A 113 22.02 0.37 -6.37
N ALA A 114 21.11 0.32 -7.34
CA ALA A 114 21.06 1.24 -8.48
C ALA A 114 20.85 2.69 -8.01
N GLY A 115 19.96 2.91 -7.05
CA GLY A 115 19.76 4.24 -6.44
C GLY A 115 21.01 4.76 -5.72
N LYS A 116 21.77 3.88 -5.05
CA LYS A 116 23.01 4.26 -4.36
C LYS A 116 24.14 4.68 -5.32
N SER A 117 24.14 4.19 -6.56
CA SER A 117 25.21 4.48 -7.54
C SER A 117 25.16 5.90 -8.13
N GLY A 118 24.04 6.63 -7.95
CA GLY A 118 23.85 8.00 -8.43
C GLY A 118 24.14 9.12 -7.43
N GLY A 119 24.54 8.78 -6.19
CA GLY A 119 24.65 9.76 -5.09
C GLY A 119 23.30 10.26 -4.55
N GLU A 120 22.19 9.75 -5.08
CA GLU A 120 20.82 10.10 -4.70
C GLU A 120 20.28 9.17 -3.60
N ASP A 121 19.21 9.60 -2.92
CA ASP A 121 18.48 8.76 -1.98
C ASP A 121 18.07 7.43 -2.65
N PRO A 122 18.41 6.25 -2.07
CA PRO A 122 18.09 4.95 -2.67
C PRO A 122 16.58 4.73 -2.83
N MET A 123 15.77 5.52 -2.12
CA MET A 123 14.32 5.51 -2.20
C MET A 123 13.77 6.14 -3.49
N ASN A 124 14.50 7.07 -4.12
CA ASN A 124 14.03 7.74 -5.33
C ASN A 124 13.96 6.76 -6.51
N ALA A 125 14.96 5.88 -6.66
CA ALA A 125 14.94 4.83 -7.67
C ALA A 125 13.72 3.90 -7.50
N LEU A 126 13.42 3.49 -6.26
CA LEU A 126 12.26 2.65 -5.95
C LEU A 126 10.94 3.38 -6.25
N ARG A 127 10.81 4.65 -5.88
CA ARG A 127 9.63 5.48 -6.17
C ARG A 127 9.41 5.66 -7.67
N ASN A 128 10.46 5.95 -8.41
CA ASN A 128 10.38 6.14 -9.86
C ASN A 128 9.94 4.85 -10.56
N ALA A 129 10.50 3.69 -10.17
CA ALA A 129 10.07 2.40 -10.69
C ALA A 129 8.59 2.11 -10.41
N MET A 130 8.10 2.44 -9.20
CA MET A 130 6.68 2.31 -8.85
C MET A 130 5.78 3.21 -9.72
N ILE A 131 6.18 4.47 -9.96
CA ILE A 131 5.41 5.40 -10.79
C ILE A 131 5.33 4.91 -12.24
N ILE A 132 6.46 4.50 -12.80
CA ILE A 132 6.54 3.96 -14.17
C ILE A 132 5.68 2.70 -14.31
N GLY A 133 5.70 1.82 -13.30
CA GLY A 133 4.86 0.61 -13.28
C GLY A 133 3.36 0.88 -13.10
N ALA A 134 2.99 1.89 -12.31
CA ALA A 134 1.59 2.24 -12.04
C ALA A 134 0.91 2.90 -13.24
N LEU A 135 1.63 3.71 -14.02
CA LEU A 135 1.09 4.49 -15.13
C LEU A 135 0.32 3.67 -16.19
N PRO A 136 0.84 2.56 -16.75
CA PRO A 136 0.07 1.74 -17.68
C PRO A 136 -1.13 1.07 -17.01
N PHE A 137 -1.01 0.69 -15.73
CA PHE A 137 -2.10 0.07 -14.97
C PHE A 137 -3.26 1.05 -14.73
N THR A 138 -2.99 2.34 -14.55
CA THR A 138 -4.02 3.38 -14.45
C THR A 138 -4.90 3.44 -15.71
N MET A 139 -4.32 3.25 -16.90
CA MET A 139 -5.12 3.19 -18.14
C MET A 139 -6.06 1.98 -18.14
N VAL A 140 -5.58 0.81 -17.68
CA VAL A 140 -6.40 -0.41 -17.56
C VAL A 140 -7.55 -0.20 -16.57
N MET A 141 -7.29 0.42 -15.42
CA MET A 141 -8.32 0.77 -14.44
C MET A 141 -9.39 1.70 -15.03
N GLY A 142 -8.99 2.70 -15.82
CA GLY A 142 -9.94 3.56 -16.53
C GLY A 142 -10.86 2.78 -17.47
N LEU A 143 -10.32 1.83 -18.24
CA LEU A 143 -11.10 0.97 -19.12
C LEU A 143 -12.05 0.04 -18.33
N MET A 144 -11.63 -0.46 -17.17
CA MET A 144 -12.48 -1.27 -16.29
C MET A 144 -13.67 -0.48 -15.74
N CYS A 145 -13.50 0.80 -15.38
CA CYS A 145 -14.61 1.66 -14.99
C CYS A 145 -15.64 1.82 -16.13
N VAL A 146 -15.18 2.02 -17.37
CA VAL A 146 -16.06 2.12 -18.54
C VAL A 146 -16.77 0.80 -18.81
N ALA A 147 -16.06 -0.33 -18.71
CA ALA A 147 -16.65 -1.66 -18.89
C ALA A 147 -17.71 -1.97 -17.84
N LEU A 148 -17.46 -1.60 -16.57
CA LEU A 148 -18.42 -1.77 -15.48
C LEU A 148 -19.67 -0.90 -15.69
N ALA A 149 -19.50 0.37 -16.06
CA ALA A 149 -20.62 1.26 -16.36
C ALA A 149 -21.48 0.73 -17.51
N LYS A 150 -20.85 0.22 -18.57
CA LYS A 150 -21.54 -0.42 -19.70
C LYS A 150 -22.27 -1.70 -19.29
N ALA A 151 -21.65 -2.53 -18.45
CA ALA A 151 -22.27 -3.74 -17.94
C ALA A 151 -23.51 -3.42 -17.11
N LEU A 152 -23.40 -2.46 -16.18
CA LEU A 152 -24.51 -2.04 -15.33
C LEU A 152 -25.67 -1.43 -16.13
N TYR A 153 -25.37 -0.63 -17.16
CA TYR A 153 -26.39 -0.08 -18.06
C TYR A 153 -27.12 -1.19 -18.83
N ARG A 154 -26.39 -2.19 -19.33
CA ARG A 154 -26.97 -3.32 -20.07
C ARG A 154 -27.83 -4.21 -19.17
N ASP A 155 -27.42 -4.43 -17.92
CA ASP A 155 -28.18 -5.21 -16.96
C ASP A 155 -29.48 -4.49 -16.57
N GLY A 156 -29.45 -3.17 -16.34
CA GLY A 156 -30.66 -2.38 -16.10
C GLY A 156 -31.64 -2.37 -17.29
N GLN A 157 -31.13 -2.44 -18.53
CA GLN A 157 -31.97 -2.59 -19.73
C GLN A 157 -32.62 -3.99 -19.80
N ARG A 158 -31.88 -5.05 -19.46
CA ARG A 158 -32.39 -6.42 -19.40
C ARG A 158 -33.47 -6.60 -18.34
N GLU A 159 -33.28 -5.99 -17.18
CA GLU A 159 -34.26 -6.01 -16.09
C GLU A 159 -35.57 -5.34 -16.51
N LYS A 160 -35.51 -4.14 -17.10
CA LYS A 160 -36.70 -3.42 -17.62
C LYS A 160 -37.45 -4.23 -18.68
N ALA A 161 -36.74 -4.87 -19.61
CA ALA A 161 -37.35 -5.71 -20.64
C ALA A 161 -38.05 -6.95 -20.03
N ALA A 162 -37.46 -7.55 -19.00
CA ALA A 162 -38.06 -8.67 -18.28
C ALA A 162 -39.33 -8.26 -17.51
N THR A 163 -39.33 -7.08 -16.87
CA THR A 163 -40.52 -6.56 -16.15
C THR A 163 -41.69 -6.25 -17.11
N LEU A 164 -41.40 -5.68 -18.29
CA LEU A 164 -42.41 -5.40 -19.30
C LEU A 164 -43.04 -6.67 -19.89
N ALA A 165 -42.27 -7.74 -20.04
CA ALA A 165 -42.78 -9.04 -20.50
C ALA A 165 -43.59 -9.80 -19.45
N ALA A 166 -43.39 -9.50 -18.16
CA ALA A 166 -44.08 -10.16 -17.05
C ALA A 166 -45.41 -9.48 -16.64
N THR A 167 -45.73 -8.31 -17.20
CA THR A 167 -47.01 -7.64 -16.95
C THR A 167 -48.06 -8.26 -17.89
N PRO A 168 -49.10 -8.95 -17.39
CA PRO A 168 -50.14 -9.51 -18.23
C PRO A 168 -50.84 -8.37 -18.97
N ALA A 169 -50.99 -8.48 -20.29
CA ALA A 169 -51.84 -7.59 -21.05
C ALA A 169 -53.29 -7.77 -20.54
N GLU A 170 -53.84 -6.74 -19.89
CA GLU A 170 -55.29 -6.62 -19.67
C GLU A 170 -56.04 -6.52 -21.00
#